data_AF-A0A4R9C0U1-F1
#
_entry.id   AF-A0A4R9C0U1-F1
#
_cell.length_a   1.000
_cell.length_b   1.000
_cell.length_c   1.000
_cell.angle_alpha   90.00
_cell.angle_beta   90.00
_cell.angle_gamma   90.00
#
_symmetry.space_group_name_H-M   'P 1'
#
loop_
_entity.id
_entity.type
_entity.pdbx_description
1 polymer ?
#
loop_
_entity_poly.entity_id
_entity_poly.type
_entity_poly.pdbx_seq_one_letter_code
_entity_poly.pdbx_strand_id
1 'polypeptide(L)'
;MAIELNSRMNTGLHNASRLIRSETMHQMNEINKASMKELGVTKVQEIVTFDERTFSECSPHNKKIHDIDKAPILLRHPNCRCVLVPYVDVDKIADEFDRREDEIILKSEIDAYRSENFKANKIEEIGKYFSKDKYYIGKLPISVEGFPSDKSVYITKYDISRILFRHGSEISENAMNNLNKSILNPQEILKIKNKGDNRIMILNSVPGDRNHFTELILVKKMIIILSTS
;
A
#
# COMPACT_ATOMS: atom_id res chain seq x y z
N MET A 1 -36.85 -47.79 -17.16
CA MET A 1 -36.90 -47.72 -18.64
C MET A 1 -37.20 -46.31 -19.16
N ALA A 2 -38.37 -45.71 -18.90
CA ALA A 2 -38.68 -44.37 -19.41
C ALA A 2 -37.73 -43.25 -18.91
N ILE A 3 -37.35 -43.26 -17.64
CA ILE A 3 -36.38 -42.30 -17.05
C ILE A 3 -34.99 -42.43 -17.70
N GLU A 4 -34.57 -43.66 -17.95
CA GLU A 4 -33.26 -44.00 -18.53
C GLU A 4 -33.19 -43.63 -20.02
N LEU A 5 -34.28 -43.83 -20.76
CA LEU A 5 -34.42 -43.41 -22.15
C LEU A 5 -34.42 -41.88 -22.28
N ASN A 6 -35.14 -41.17 -21.41
CA ASN A 6 -35.14 -39.71 -21.34
C ASN A 6 -33.75 -39.15 -21.04
N SER A 7 -33.01 -39.77 -20.12
CA SER A 7 -31.62 -39.37 -19.80
C SER A 7 -30.69 -39.51 -21.01
N ARG A 8 -30.83 -40.58 -21.81
CA ARG A 8 -30.05 -40.80 -23.04
C ARG A 8 -30.43 -39.82 -24.16
N MET A 9 -31.71 -39.51 -24.32
CA MET A 9 -32.20 -38.57 -25.33
C MET A 9 -31.84 -37.11 -25.00
N ASN A 10 -31.71 -36.76 -23.72
CA ASN A 10 -31.41 -35.39 -23.27
C ASN A 10 -29.90 -35.04 -23.24
N THR A 11 -29.03 -35.95 -23.70
CA THR A 11 -27.57 -35.78 -23.74
C THR A 11 -27.13 -34.61 -24.62
N GLY A 12 -27.77 -34.42 -25.77
CA GLY A 12 -27.50 -33.30 -26.69
C GLY A 12 -27.78 -31.94 -26.05
N LEU A 13 -28.95 -31.78 -25.43
CA LEU A 13 -29.33 -30.54 -24.74
C LEU A 13 -28.42 -30.26 -23.54
N HIS A 14 -28.07 -31.30 -22.77
CA HIS A 14 -27.16 -31.16 -21.64
C HIS A 14 -25.77 -30.70 -22.08
N ASN A 15 -25.22 -31.31 -23.13
CA ASN A 15 -23.91 -30.93 -23.67
C ASN A 15 -23.92 -29.52 -24.26
N ALA A 16 -24.95 -29.16 -25.03
CA ALA A 16 -25.12 -27.81 -25.56
C ALA A 16 -25.22 -26.78 -24.42
N SER A 17 -26.03 -27.06 -23.40
CA SER A 17 -26.19 -26.17 -22.24
C SER A 17 -24.90 -26.00 -21.44
N ARG A 18 -24.14 -27.09 -21.24
CA ARG A 18 -22.83 -27.07 -20.59
C ARG A 18 -21.84 -26.22 -21.39
N LEU A 19 -21.81 -26.35 -22.72
CA LEU A 19 -20.94 -25.58 -23.61
C LEU A 19 -21.28 -24.09 -23.52
N ILE A 20 -22.55 -23.73 -23.73
CA ILE A 20 -23.03 -22.35 -23.66
C ILE A 20 -22.66 -21.74 -22.31
N ARG A 21 -22.97 -22.40 -21.20
CA ARG A 21 -22.64 -21.88 -19.86
C ARG A 21 -21.16 -21.68 -19.65
N SER A 22 -20.34 -22.64 -20.08
CA SER A 22 -18.88 -22.55 -19.90
C SER A 22 -18.30 -21.41 -20.73
N GLU A 23 -18.75 -21.24 -21.97
CA GLU A 23 -18.32 -20.14 -22.84
C GLU A 23 -18.80 -18.79 -22.32
N THR A 24 -20.07 -18.67 -21.92
CA THR A 24 -20.61 -17.43 -21.34
C THR A 24 -19.84 -17.03 -20.09
N MET A 25 -19.55 -17.97 -19.18
CA MET A 25 -18.78 -17.66 -17.98
C MET A 25 -17.31 -17.31 -18.30
N HIS A 26 -16.72 -17.94 -19.32
CA HIS A 26 -15.36 -17.61 -19.75
C HIS A 26 -15.30 -16.16 -20.26
N GLN A 27 -16.21 -15.82 -21.18
CA GLN A 27 -16.32 -14.47 -21.72
C GLN A 27 -16.61 -13.43 -20.64
N MET A 28 -17.51 -13.71 -19.70
CA MET A 28 -17.79 -12.79 -18.59
C MET A 28 -16.56 -12.55 -17.70
N ASN A 29 -15.77 -13.59 -17.42
CA ASN A 29 -14.54 -13.43 -16.65
C ASN A 29 -13.48 -12.61 -17.41
N GLU A 30 -13.32 -12.83 -18.72
CA GLU A 30 -12.39 -12.06 -19.54
C GLU A 30 -12.83 -10.59 -19.69
N ILE A 31 -14.13 -10.33 -19.89
CA ILE A 31 -14.69 -8.98 -19.92
C ILE A 31 -14.44 -8.27 -18.59
N ASN A 32 -14.77 -8.92 -17.46
CA ASN A 32 -14.54 -8.36 -16.14
C ASN A 32 -13.06 -8.05 -15.90
N LYS A 33 -12.16 -8.96 -16.31
CA LYS A 33 -10.70 -8.76 -16.21
C LYS A 33 -10.24 -7.58 -17.07
N ALA A 34 -10.75 -7.45 -18.30
CA ALA A 34 -10.45 -6.31 -19.17
C ALA A 34 -10.94 -4.99 -18.57
N SER A 35 -12.18 -4.93 -18.10
CA SER A 35 -12.74 -3.74 -17.44
C SER A 35 -11.98 -3.37 -16.18
N MET A 36 -11.57 -4.35 -15.36
CA MET A 36 -10.73 -4.10 -14.18
C MET A 36 -9.38 -3.50 -14.58
N LYS A 37 -8.77 -3.98 -15.66
CA LYS A 37 -7.50 -3.45 -16.18
C LYS A 37 -7.64 -2.02 -16.68
N GLU A 38 -8.73 -1.70 -17.38
CA GLU A 38 -9.05 -0.32 -17.81
C GLU A 38 -9.28 0.63 -16.62
N LEU A 39 -9.87 0.12 -15.53
CA LEU A 39 -10.07 0.86 -14.28
C LEU A 39 -8.79 0.98 -13.41
N GLY A 40 -7.65 0.47 -13.88
CA GLY A 40 -6.37 0.56 -13.17
C GLY A 40 -6.19 -0.43 -12.01
N VAL A 41 -7.03 -1.48 -11.93
CA VAL A 41 -6.87 -2.55 -10.94
C VAL A 41 -5.61 -3.36 -11.26
N THR A 42 -4.70 -3.46 -10.30
CA THR A 42 -3.42 -4.17 -10.47
C THR A 42 -3.47 -5.64 -10.04
N LYS A 43 -4.37 -5.96 -9.11
CA LYS A 43 -4.49 -7.30 -8.52
C LYS A 43 -5.93 -7.77 -8.51
N VAL A 44 -6.11 -9.06 -8.77
CA VAL A 44 -7.41 -9.74 -8.73
C VAL A 44 -7.36 -10.88 -7.73
N GLN A 45 -8.49 -11.15 -7.11
CA GLN A 45 -8.68 -12.28 -6.22
C GLN A 45 -9.60 -13.29 -6.88
N GLU A 46 -9.22 -14.55 -6.81
CA GLU A 46 -10.06 -15.64 -7.24
C GLU A 46 -11.07 -16.00 -6.14
N ILE A 47 -12.36 -15.95 -6.47
CA ILE A 47 -13.42 -16.42 -5.59
C ILE A 47 -13.99 -17.72 -6.14
N VAL A 48 -13.94 -18.74 -5.29
CA VAL A 48 -14.54 -20.04 -5.55
C VAL A 48 -15.84 -20.10 -4.77
N THR A 49 -16.95 -20.36 -5.46
CA THR A 49 -18.21 -20.70 -4.79
C THR A 49 -18.02 -22.00 -4.02
N PHE A 50 -18.32 -22.02 -2.72
CA PHE A 50 -18.38 -23.24 -1.92
C PHE A 50 -19.84 -23.66 -1.76
N ASP A 51 -20.29 -24.59 -2.58
CA ASP A 51 -21.52 -25.32 -2.37
C ASP A 51 -21.25 -26.83 -2.54
N GLU A 52 -22.30 -27.64 -2.39
CA GLU A 52 -22.24 -29.10 -2.53
C GLU A 52 -21.74 -29.56 -3.92
N ARG A 53 -21.65 -28.64 -4.89
CA ARG A 53 -21.26 -28.88 -6.28
C ARG A 53 -19.86 -28.31 -6.57
N THR A 54 -19.15 -27.82 -5.57
CA THR A 54 -17.77 -27.36 -5.70
C THR A 54 -16.85 -28.55 -5.86
N PHE A 55 -16.28 -28.67 -7.05
CA PHE A 55 -15.27 -29.70 -7.32
C PHE A 55 -14.03 -29.49 -6.44
N SER A 56 -13.44 -30.59 -5.98
CA SER A 56 -12.21 -30.62 -5.18
C SER A 56 -11.06 -29.85 -5.82
N GLU A 57 -11.04 -29.77 -7.16
CA GLU A 57 -10.03 -29.09 -7.95
C GLU A 57 -10.06 -27.55 -7.81
N CYS A 58 -11.21 -26.96 -7.49
CA CYS A 58 -11.35 -25.50 -7.39
C CYS A 58 -11.11 -24.97 -5.99
N SER A 59 -11.47 -25.72 -4.95
CA SER A 59 -11.31 -25.30 -3.54
C SER A 59 -9.92 -24.74 -3.19
N PRO A 60 -8.78 -25.31 -3.66
CA PRO A 60 -7.45 -24.80 -3.35
C PRO A 60 -7.13 -23.41 -3.92
N HIS A 61 -7.95 -22.90 -4.83
CA HIS A 61 -7.73 -21.61 -5.48
C HIS A 61 -8.50 -20.46 -4.83
N ASN A 62 -9.37 -20.76 -3.88
CA ASN A 62 -10.17 -19.73 -3.23
C ASN A 62 -9.29 -18.69 -2.52
N LYS A 63 -9.65 -17.43 -2.69
CA LYS A 63 -8.97 -16.25 -2.14
C LYS A 63 -7.52 -16.06 -2.60
N LYS A 64 -7.03 -16.81 -3.60
CA LYS A 64 -5.71 -16.57 -4.18
C LYS A 64 -5.68 -15.23 -4.89
N ILE A 65 -4.62 -14.47 -4.65
CA ILE A 65 -4.41 -13.15 -5.21
C ILE A 65 -3.40 -13.28 -6.36
N HIS A 66 -3.73 -12.68 -7.49
CA HIS A 66 -2.92 -12.70 -8.69
C HIS A 66 -2.71 -11.26 -9.19
N ASP A 67 -1.55 -10.99 -9.76
CA ASP A 67 -1.40 -9.80 -10.61
C ASP A 67 -2.37 -9.94 -11.79
N ILE A 68 -3.05 -8.86 -12.18
CA ILE A 68 -4.10 -8.92 -13.21
C ILE A 68 -3.58 -9.48 -14.54
N ASP A 69 -2.33 -9.16 -14.90
CA ASP A 69 -1.69 -9.65 -16.12
C ASP A 69 -1.32 -11.14 -16.05
N LYS A 70 -1.16 -11.69 -14.85
CA LYS A 70 -0.81 -13.10 -14.60
C LYS A 70 -2.01 -13.91 -14.07
N ALA A 71 -3.20 -13.31 -14.06
CA ALA A 71 -4.39 -13.97 -13.57
C ALA A 71 -4.74 -15.16 -14.48
N PRO A 72 -5.11 -16.32 -13.90
CA PRO A 72 -5.45 -17.50 -14.68
C PRO A 72 -6.67 -17.21 -15.56
N ILE A 73 -6.72 -17.88 -16.71
CA ILE A 73 -7.93 -17.90 -17.52
C ILE A 73 -8.94 -18.79 -16.81
N LEU A 74 -10.13 -18.25 -16.56
CA LEU A 74 -11.26 -19.02 -16.06
C LEU A 74 -12.20 -19.32 -17.24
N LEU A 75 -12.71 -20.54 -17.39
CA LEU A 75 -12.87 -21.56 -16.35
C LEU A 75 -11.94 -22.77 -16.48
N ARG A 76 -11.61 -23.40 -15.33
CA ARG A 76 -10.76 -24.59 -15.27
C ARG A 76 -11.43 -25.90 -15.65
N HIS A 77 -12.74 -25.99 -15.45
CA HIS A 77 -13.51 -27.20 -15.74
C HIS A 77 -14.96 -26.85 -16.13
N PRO A 78 -15.69 -27.78 -16.78
CA PRO A 78 -17.07 -27.55 -17.14
C PRO A 78 -17.96 -27.24 -15.94
N ASN A 79 -18.96 -26.38 -16.15
CA ASN A 79 -19.89 -25.92 -15.11
C ASN A 79 -19.22 -25.26 -13.89
N CYS A 80 -17.94 -24.89 -14.00
CA CYS A 80 -17.28 -24.09 -12.99
C CYS A 80 -18.01 -22.73 -12.86
N ARG A 81 -17.90 -22.11 -11.68
CA ARG A 81 -18.50 -20.82 -11.34
C ARG A 81 -17.50 -19.91 -10.64
N CYS A 82 -16.21 -20.20 -10.79
CA CYS A 82 -15.18 -19.35 -10.24
C CYS A 82 -15.15 -18.03 -11.00
N VAL A 83 -14.90 -16.96 -10.25
CA VAL A 83 -14.87 -15.61 -10.78
C VAL A 83 -13.63 -14.88 -10.27
N LEU A 84 -13.12 -13.98 -11.11
CA LEU A 84 -12.10 -13.02 -10.70
C LEU A 84 -12.81 -11.76 -10.22
N VAL A 85 -12.45 -11.30 -9.03
CA VAL A 85 -12.90 -10.02 -8.47
C VAL A 85 -11.70 -9.11 -8.25
N PRO A 86 -11.87 -7.77 -8.23
CA PRO A 86 -10.78 -6.88 -7.88
C PRO A 86 -10.31 -7.15 -6.46
N TYR A 87 -9.00 -7.25 -6.25
CA TYR A 87 -8.41 -7.34 -4.91
C TYR A 87 -8.05 -5.94 -4.42
N VAL A 88 -8.61 -5.58 -3.27
CA VAL A 88 -8.38 -4.30 -2.61
C VAL A 88 -7.73 -4.58 -1.26
N ASP A 89 -6.51 -4.08 -1.08
CA ASP A 89 -5.78 -4.17 0.17
C ASP A 89 -6.21 -3.02 1.09
N VAL A 90 -7.22 -3.28 1.93
CA VAL A 90 -7.88 -2.26 2.75
C VAL A 90 -6.89 -1.58 3.69
N ASP A 91 -5.95 -2.33 4.27
CA ASP A 91 -4.96 -1.80 5.20
C ASP A 91 -4.00 -0.84 4.49
N LYS A 92 -3.51 -1.21 3.30
CA LYS A 92 -2.65 -0.32 2.50
C LYS A 92 -3.36 0.95 2.07
N ILE A 93 -4.65 0.85 1.76
CA ILE A 93 -5.46 2.01 1.38
C ILE A 93 -5.65 2.95 2.56
N ALA A 94 -5.97 2.42 3.75
CA ALA A 94 -6.06 3.22 4.96
C ALA A 94 -4.74 3.96 5.23
N ASP A 95 -3.60 3.26 5.12
CA ASP A 95 -2.27 3.89 5.24
C ASP A 95 -2.02 4.99 4.19
N GLU A 96 -2.52 4.82 2.96
CA GLU A 96 -2.37 5.83 1.91
C GLU A 96 -3.24 7.06 2.20
N PHE A 97 -4.47 6.87 2.68
CA PHE A 97 -5.34 7.97 3.10
C PHE A 97 -4.73 8.76 4.26
N ASP A 98 -4.29 8.09 5.32
CA ASP A 98 -3.68 8.72 6.49
C ASP A 98 -2.45 9.55 6.08
N ARG A 99 -1.61 9.00 5.19
CA ARG A 99 -0.45 9.73 4.66
C ARG A 99 -0.84 10.99 3.92
N ARG A 100 -1.80 10.89 3.00
CA ARG A 100 -2.20 12.03 2.15
C ARG A 100 -2.84 13.13 2.98
N GLU A 101 -3.62 12.76 4.00
CA GLU A 101 -4.16 13.71 4.95
C GLU A 101 -3.03 14.47 5.66
N ASP A 102 -2.07 13.74 6.24
CA ASP A 102 -0.94 14.35 6.94
C ASP A 102 -0.04 15.17 6.01
N GLU A 103 0.16 14.76 4.76
CA GLU A 103 0.89 15.53 3.76
C GLU A 103 0.22 16.87 3.45
N ILE A 104 -1.11 16.87 3.25
CA ILE A 104 -1.89 18.08 2.96
C ILE A 104 -1.84 19.03 4.16
N ILE A 105 -2.09 18.52 5.37
CA ILE A 105 -2.06 19.33 6.59
C ILE A 105 -0.66 19.93 6.78
N LEU A 106 0.38 19.10 6.73
CA LEU A 106 1.75 19.55 6.93
C LEU A 106 2.17 20.61 5.93
N LYS A 107 1.79 20.44 4.66
CA LYS A 107 2.06 21.43 3.60
C LYS A 107 1.37 22.76 3.91
N SER A 108 0.10 22.73 4.29
CA SER A 108 -0.64 23.94 4.64
C SER A 108 -0.04 24.69 5.84
N GLU A 109 0.44 23.96 6.84
CA GLU A 109 1.06 24.52 8.04
C GLU A 109 2.44 25.12 7.75
N ILE A 110 3.23 24.46 6.88
CA ILE A 110 4.52 25.01 6.41
C ILE A 110 4.28 26.30 5.62
N ASP A 111 3.26 26.36 4.77
CA ASP A 111 2.94 27.55 4.00
C ASP A 111 2.43 28.70 4.90
N ALA A 112 1.67 28.40 5.96
CA ALA A 112 1.30 29.37 6.99
C ALA A 112 2.50 29.91 7.77
N TYR A 113 3.44 29.03 8.13
CA TYR A 113 4.70 29.45 8.74
C TYR A 113 5.49 30.42 7.84
N ARG A 114 5.55 30.12 6.53
CA ARG A 114 6.25 30.94 5.54
C ARG A 114 5.63 32.33 5.35
N SER A 115 4.30 32.43 5.38
CA SER A 115 3.61 33.70 5.16
C SER A 115 3.73 34.65 6.35
N GLU A 116 3.78 34.11 7.58
CA GLU A 116 3.77 34.92 8.80
C GLU A 116 5.17 35.20 9.37
N ASN A 117 6.14 34.30 9.24
CA ASN A 117 7.33 34.35 10.08
C ASN A 117 8.63 33.85 9.44
N PHE A 118 9.28 34.72 8.65
CA PHE A 118 10.73 34.57 8.39
C PHE A 118 11.61 34.97 9.58
N LYS A 119 11.03 35.33 10.74
CA LYS A 119 11.72 35.91 11.90
C LYS A 119 11.73 35.01 13.15
N ALA A 120 11.14 33.82 13.10
CA ALA A 120 11.15 32.90 14.25
C ALA A 120 12.59 32.41 14.51
N ASN A 121 13.17 32.84 15.64
CA ASN A 121 14.56 32.51 16.01
C ASN A 121 14.64 31.32 16.99
N LYS A 122 13.51 30.67 17.29
CA LYS A 122 13.42 29.53 18.21
C LYS A 122 12.54 28.41 17.66
N ILE A 123 12.98 27.18 17.86
CA ILE A 123 12.26 25.95 17.44
C ILE A 123 10.86 25.87 18.07
N GLU A 124 10.70 26.31 19.31
CA GLU A 124 9.43 26.30 20.04
C GLU A 124 8.37 27.21 19.42
N GLU A 125 8.77 28.31 18.80
CA GLU A 125 7.86 29.25 18.13
C GLU A 125 7.38 28.67 16.79
N ILE A 126 8.31 28.06 16.04
CA ILE A 126 8.00 27.32 14.80
C ILE A 126 7.05 26.15 15.10
N GLY A 127 7.26 25.46 16.23
CA GLY A 127 6.43 24.35 16.68
C GLY A 127 4.94 24.70 16.88
N LYS A 128 4.58 25.98 17.05
CA LYS A 128 3.19 26.42 17.23
C LYS A 128 2.37 26.37 15.95
N TYR A 129 3.03 26.32 14.78
CA TYR A 129 2.37 26.21 13.48
C TYR A 129 1.88 24.79 13.18
N PHE A 130 2.36 23.80 13.92
CA PHE A 130 2.04 22.39 13.72
C PHE A 130 0.97 21.94 14.70
N SER A 131 -0.19 21.56 14.18
CA SER A 131 -1.33 21.10 14.98
C SER A 131 -1.14 19.70 15.57
N LYS A 132 -0.43 18.82 14.85
CA LYS A 132 -0.18 17.43 15.27
C LYS A 132 1.22 17.31 15.91
N ASP A 133 1.35 16.42 16.90
CA ASP A 133 2.66 16.10 17.51
C ASP A 133 3.58 15.33 16.55
N LYS A 134 2.98 14.56 15.63
CA LYS A 134 3.66 13.76 14.63
C LYS A 134 2.79 13.62 13.38
N TYR A 135 3.44 13.50 12.23
CA TYR A 135 2.83 13.34 10.91
C TYR A 135 3.30 12.04 10.30
N TYR A 136 2.38 11.28 9.76
CA TYR A 136 2.63 10.00 9.13
C TYR A 136 3.24 10.21 7.74
N ILE A 137 4.36 9.54 7.50
CA ILE A 137 5.11 9.66 6.25
C ILE A 137 5.03 8.36 5.43
N GLY A 138 4.71 7.24 6.06
CA GLY A 138 4.50 5.95 5.39
C GLY A 138 5.09 4.76 6.11
N LYS A 139 5.15 3.61 5.42
CA LYS A 139 5.74 2.39 5.96
C LYS A 139 7.10 2.10 5.34
N LEU A 140 8.00 1.56 6.16
CA LEU A 140 9.29 1.04 5.70
C LEU A 140 9.07 -0.19 4.79
N PRO A 141 9.52 -0.14 3.52
CA PRO A 141 9.33 -1.26 2.59
C PRO A 141 10.27 -2.44 2.86
N ILE A 142 11.41 -2.19 3.52
CA ILE A 142 12.48 -3.17 3.74
C ILE A 142 12.78 -3.25 5.23
N SER A 143 13.08 -4.46 5.71
CA SER A 143 13.60 -4.66 7.07
C SER A 143 15.03 -4.15 7.15
N VAL A 144 15.26 -3.26 8.09
CA VAL A 144 16.58 -2.69 8.39
C VAL A 144 17.02 -3.25 9.73
N GLU A 145 18.32 -3.43 9.99
CA GLU A 145 18.80 -3.97 11.26
C GLU A 145 18.18 -3.29 12.49
N GLY A 146 17.27 -4.00 13.18
CA GLY A 146 16.52 -3.51 14.34
C GLY A 146 15.17 -2.82 14.05
N PHE A 147 14.77 -2.70 12.78
CA PHE A 147 13.50 -2.18 12.29
C PHE A 147 12.85 -3.17 11.30
N PRO A 148 11.77 -3.87 11.70
CA PRO A 148 11.03 -4.74 10.80
C PRO A 148 10.49 -3.96 9.59
N SER A 149 10.34 -4.65 8.45
CA SER A 149 9.52 -4.19 7.33
C SER A 149 8.09 -3.94 7.80
N ASP A 150 7.37 -3.05 7.11
CA ASP A 150 5.96 -2.70 7.38
C ASP A 150 5.72 -1.86 8.65
N LYS A 151 6.77 -1.27 9.24
CA LYS A 151 6.62 -0.31 10.34
C LYS A 151 6.28 1.10 9.82
N SER A 152 5.25 1.69 10.42
CA SER A 152 4.85 3.09 10.22
C SER A 152 5.94 4.06 10.71
N VAL A 153 6.25 5.01 9.85
CA VAL A 153 7.25 6.06 10.00
C VAL A 153 6.53 7.39 10.17
N TYR A 154 6.96 8.14 11.19
CA TYR A 154 6.41 9.46 11.50
C TYR A 154 7.54 10.48 11.62
N ILE A 155 7.25 11.72 11.27
CA ILE A 155 8.09 12.88 11.60
C ILE A 155 7.42 13.66 12.72
N THR A 156 8.20 14.07 13.72
CA THR A 156 7.65 14.83 14.86
C THR A 156 7.61 16.31 14.56
N LYS A 157 6.71 17.05 15.22
CA LYS A 157 6.67 18.52 15.13
C LYS A 157 8.00 19.17 15.49
N TYR A 158 8.73 18.59 16.44
CA TYR A 158 10.05 19.06 16.85
C TYR A 158 11.06 18.92 15.70
N ASP A 159 11.07 17.76 15.03
CA ASP A 159 12.00 17.50 13.93
C ASP A 159 11.69 18.42 12.74
N ILE A 160 10.42 18.59 12.37
CA ILE A 160 10.02 19.53 11.30
C ILE A 160 10.45 20.96 11.66
N SER A 161 10.16 21.39 12.88
CA SER A 161 10.52 22.74 13.37
C SER A 161 12.04 22.96 13.35
N ARG A 162 12.82 21.94 13.70
CA ARG A 162 14.28 21.98 13.65
C ARG A 162 14.82 22.06 12.23
N ILE A 163 14.21 21.33 11.29
CA ILE A 163 14.59 21.37 9.86
C ILE A 163 14.29 22.77 9.30
N LEU A 164 13.08 23.31 9.54
CA LEU A 164 12.69 24.67 9.14
C LEU A 164 13.58 25.74 9.77
N PHE A 165 13.99 25.57 11.02
CA PHE A 165 14.91 26.49 11.69
C PHE A 165 16.31 26.50 11.04
N ARG A 166 16.81 25.35 10.59
CA ARG A 166 18.16 25.21 10.00
C ARG A 166 18.23 25.61 8.54
N HIS A 167 17.23 25.21 7.76
CA HIS A 167 17.22 25.33 6.31
C HIS A 167 16.27 26.44 5.82
N GLY A 168 15.54 27.10 6.72
CA GLY A 168 14.67 28.23 6.40
C GLY A 168 13.71 27.93 5.24
N SER A 169 13.71 28.81 4.24
CA SER A 169 12.88 28.73 3.05
C SER A 169 13.32 27.70 2.00
N GLU A 170 14.45 27.01 2.18
CA GLU A 170 14.99 26.08 1.18
C GLU A 170 14.29 24.72 1.14
N ILE A 171 13.41 24.42 2.11
CA ILE A 171 12.59 23.21 2.12
C ILE A 171 11.48 23.36 1.07
N SER A 172 11.82 23.36 -0.21
CA SER A 172 10.86 23.39 -1.32
C SER A 172 9.84 22.24 -1.21
N GLU A 173 8.69 22.33 -1.86
CA GLU A 173 7.75 21.20 -2.04
C GLU A 173 8.47 19.90 -2.49
N ASN A 174 9.62 20.04 -3.15
CA ASN A 174 10.46 18.91 -3.53
C ASN A 174 11.05 18.17 -2.33
N ALA A 175 11.34 18.83 -1.20
CA ALA A 175 11.94 18.18 -0.02
C ALA A 175 10.99 17.18 0.66
N MET A 176 9.68 17.45 0.74
CA MET A 176 8.74 16.48 1.31
C MET A 176 8.49 15.30 0.36
N ASN A 177 8.37 15.59 -0.93
CA ASN A 177 8.29 14.57 -1.97
C ASN A 177 9.56 13.72 -2.03
N ASN A 178 10.72 14.33 -1.82
CA ASN A 178 11.99 13.63 -1.75
C ASN A 178 12.08 12.81 -0.45
N LEU A 179 11.64 13.32 0.70
CA LEU A 179 11.55 12.54 1.96
C LEU A 179 10.70 11.28 1.81
N ASN A 180 9.54 11.40 1.16
CA ASN A 180 8.69 10.25 0.82
C ASN A 180 9.42 9.25 -0.09
N LYS A 181 10.08 9.74 -1.15
CA LYS A 181 10.91 8.90 -2.04
C LYS A 181 12.08 8.25 -1.29
N SER A 182 12.64 8.93 -0.29
CA SER A 182 13.75 8.45 0.52
C SER A 182 13.36 7.38 1.51
N ILE A 183 12.13 7.39 2.01
CA ILE A 183 11.57 6.28 2.79
C ILE A 183 11.27 5.07 1.89
N LEU A 184 10.75 5.32 0.69
CA LEU A 184 10.39 4.27 -0.26
C LEU A 184 11.62 3.59 -0.89
N ASN A 185 12.69 4.36 -1.13
CA ASN A 185 13.94 3.89 -1.72
C ASN A 185 15.14 4.48 -0.97
N PRO A 186 15.46 3.97 0.23
CA PRO A 186 16.59 4.47 1.02
C PRO A 186 17.92 3.97 0.45
N GLN A 187 18.87 4.88 0.19
CA GLN A 187 20.23 4.52 -0.26
C GLN A 187 21.14 4.08 0.89
N GLU A 188 21.11 4.81 2.01
CA GLU A 188 21.84 4.43 3.23
C GLU A 188 20.95 4.61 4.46
N ILE A 189 21.11 3.72 5.44
CA ILE A 189 20.40 3.83 6.72
C ILE A 189 21.40 3.68 7.86
N LEU A 190 21.54 4.74 8.66
CA LEU A 190 22.48 4.79 9.77
C LEU A 190 21.75 4.73 11.10
N LYS A 191 22.25 3.89 12.01
CA LYS A 191 21.82 3.89 13.42
C LYS A 191 22.56 4.98 14.18
N ILE A 192 21.83 5.81 14.91
CA ILE A 192 22.45 6.77 15.83
C ILE A 192 23.08 5.97 16.99
N LYS A 193 24.40 6.08 17.17
CA LYS A 193 25.17 5.32 18.18
C LYS A 193 25.02 5.86 19.62
N ASN A 194 24.02 6.69 19.91
CA ASN A 194 23.80 7.22 21.26
C ASN A 194 22.95 6.28 22.11
N LYS A 195 23.40 6.03 23.35
CA LYS A 195 22.73 5.16 24.32
C LYS A 195 21.35 5.76 24.67
N GLY A 196 20.28 5.06 24.32
CA GLY A 196 18.90 5.49 24.55
C GLY A 196 18.23 6.20 23.38
N ASP A 197 18.95 6.44 22.28
CA ASP A 197 18.39 7.08 21.10
C ASP A 197 17.82 6.04 20.13
N ASN A 198 16.49 5.97 20.08
CA ASN A 198 15.74 4.98 19.31
C ASN A 198 15.50 5.44 17.86
N ARG A 199 16.25 6.43 17.37
CA ARG A 199 16.08 7.08 16.07
C ARG A 199 17.03 6.48 15.01
N ILE A 200 16.52 6.26 13.80
CA ILE A 200 17.33 5.91 12.61
C ILE A 200 17.52 7.15 11.74
N MET A 201 18.58 7.17 10.93
CA MET A 201 18.79 8.16 9.88
C MET A 201 18.66 7.46 8.53
N ILE A 202 17.77 7.95 7.68
CA ILE A 202 17.63 7.50 6.30
C ILE A 202 18.29 8.57 5.42
N LEU A 203 19.28 8.20 4.63
CA LEU A 203 20.04 9.08 3.77
C LEU A 203 19.73 8.76 2.31
N ASN A 204 19.53 9.81 1.52
CA ASN A 204 19.35 9.72 0.08
C ASN A 204 20.08 10.87 -0.62
N SER A 205 20.69 10.57 -1.77
CA SER A 205 21.32 11.58 -2.62
C SER A 205 20.26 12.41 -3.34
N VAL A 206 20.32 13.73 -3.23
CA VAL A 206 19.48 14.64 -4.04
C VAL A 206 20.15 14.86 -5.41
N PRO A 207 19.46 14.66 -6.54
CA PRO A 207 20.04 14.91 -7.86
C PRO A 207 20.42 16.39 -8.02
N GLY A 208 21.73 16.68 -8.15
CA GLY A 208 22.25 18.03 -8.35
C GLY A 208 23.00 18.64 -7.15
N ASP A 209 22.87 18.06 -5.95
CA ASP A 209 23.65 18.46 -4.78
C ASP A 209 24.62 17.33 -4.40
N ARG A 210 25.90 17.50 -4.77
CA ARG A 210 26.95 16.48 -4.58
C ARG A 210 27.57 16.50 -3.18
N ASN A 211 27.25 17.50 -2.34
CA ASN A 211 27.97 17.76 -1.11
C ASN A 211 27.12 17.62 0.17
N HIS A 212 25.79 17.47 0.07
CA HIS A 212 24.91 17.36 1.23
C HIS A 212 23.98 16.15 1.12
N PHE A 213 24.16 15.15 1.98
CA PHE A 213 23.12 14.17 2.24
C PHE A 213 21.96 14.88 2.95
N THR A 214 20.86 15.14 2.24
CA THR A 214 19.98 16.27 2.56
C THR A 214 18.70 15.92 3.31
N GLU A 215 18.47 14.66 3.65
CA GLU A 215 17.23 14.25 4.32
C GLU A 215 17.52 13.45 5.58
N LEU A 216 16.91 13.87 6.69
CA LEU A 216 17.15 13.33 8.02
C LEU A 216 15.79 13.06 8.67
N ILE A 217 15.34 11.81 8.62
CA ILE A 217 14.07 11.37 9.21
C ILE A 217 14.37 10.63 10.50
N LEU A 218 13.97 11.21 11.63
CA LEU A 218 14.17 10.65 12.96
C LEU A 218 13.01 9.71 13.35
N VAL A 219 13.13 8.41 13.06
CA VAL A 219 12.05 7.44 13.38
C VAL A 219 12.25 6.82 14.76
N LYS A 220 11.40 7.15 15.74
CA LYS A 220 11.46 6.58 17.10
C LYS A 220 11.04 5.10 17.11
N LYS A 221 11.94 4.19 17.49
CA LYS A 221 11.63 2.79 17.82
C LYS A 221 10.62 2.73 18.97
N MET A 222 9.43 2.21 18.68
CA MET A 222 8.46 1.82 19.72
C MET A 222 8.97 0.54 20.37
N ILE A 223 9.29 0.62 21.66
CA ILE A 223 9.57 -0.54 22.50
C ILE A 223 8.22 -1.20 22.74
N ILE A 224 7.98 -2.35 22.12
CA ILE A 224 6.92 -3.25 22.58
C ILE A 224 7.43 -3.77 23.92
N ILE A 225 6.91 -3.23 25.01
CA ILE A 225 7.02 -3.89 26.31
C ILE A 225 6.10 -5.10 26.18
N LEU A 226 6.69 -6.26 25.87
CA LEU A 226 6.05 -7.53 26.19
C LEU A 226 5.94 -7.55 27.72
N SER A 227 4.78 -7.15 28.24
CA SER A 227 4.40 -7.49 29.60
C SER A 227 4.18 -8.99 29.62
N THR A 228 5.20 -9.71 30.07
CA THR A 228 5.05 -11.09 30.53
C THR A 228 4.13 -11.08 31.73
N SER A 229 2.93 -11.63 31.57
CA SER A 229 2.09 -12.20 32.62
C SER A 229 1.31 -13.34 31.99
#